data_AF-A0A8S4RLI0-F1
#
_entry.id   AF-A0A8S4RLI0-F1
#
_cell.length_a   1.000
_cell.length_b   1.000
_cell.length_c   1.000
_cell.angle_alpha   90.00
_cell.angle_beta   90.00
_cell.angle_gamma   90.00
#
_symmetry.space_group_name_H-M   'P 1'
#
loop_
_entity.id
_entity.type
_entity.pdbx_description
1 polymer ?
#
loop_
_entity_poly.entity_id
_entity_poly.type
_entity_poly.pdbx_seq_one_letter_code
_entity_poly.pdbx_strand_id
1 'polypeptide(L)'
;MGFTSRPEACICKHFLEAVEKSKYGWFWECPSGGKCIYRHALPAGFVLKRDKKKMEDKKNEISLVDLIERERAALGSSQTKITLETFLAWKKKKIKEKQVLNLFLFHYMLPWLLRNK
;
A
#
# COMPACT_ATOMS: atom_id res chain seq x y z
N MET A 1 -35.42 8.50 -35.94
CA MET A 1 -35.20 9.77 -35.21
C MET A 1 -34.84 9.42 -33.77
N GLY A 2 -33.53 9.36 -33.44
CA GLY A 2 -33.05 8.96 -32.12
C GLY A 2 -32.70 10.19 -31.30
N PHE A 3 -33.61 10.61 -30.42
CA PHE A 3 -33.33 11.63 -29.41
C PHE A 3 -32.69 10.95 -28.19
N THR A 4 -31.38 11.10 -28.01
CA THR A 4 -30.75 10.93 -26.68
C THR A 4 -29.88 12.14 -26.37
N SER A 5 -30.50 13.32 -26.29
CA SER A 5 -29.94 14.43 -25.52
C SER A 5 -30.07 14.07 -24.03
N ARG A 6 -29.10 13.33 -23.49
CA ARG A 6 -29.02 13.05 -22.05
C ARG A 6 -28.59 14.34 -21.37
N PRO A 7 -29.45 15.02 -20.59
CA PRO A 7 -29.05 16.23 -19.89
C PRO A 7 -27.88 15.89 -18.97
N GLU A 8 -26.87 16.74 -18.95
CA GLU A 8 -25.70 16.60 -18.08
C GLU A 8 -26.19 16.51 -16.63
N ALA A 9 -26.33 15.28 -16.14
CA ALA A 9 -26.86 15.03 -14.81
C ALA A 9 -25.78 15.43 -13.80
N CYS A 10 -25.90 16.64 -13.27
CA CYS A 10 -25.06 17.16 -12.19
C CYS A 10 -24.91 16.11 -11.08
N ILE A 11 -23.66 15.82 -10.70
CA ILE A 11 -23.34 14.90 -9.61
C ILE A 11 -23.71 15.57 -8.30
N CYS A 12 -24.27 14.82 -7.36
CA CYS A 12 -24.57 15.33 -6.03
C CYS A 12 -23.29 15.83 -5.32
N LYS A 13 -23.32 17.05 -4.80
CA LYS A 13 -22.17 17.66 -4.08
C LYS A 13 -21.79 16.87 -2.83
N HIS A 14 -22.78 16.41 -2.06
CA HIS A 14 -22.56 15.61 -0.86
C HIS A 14 -21.95 14.24 -1.20
N PHE A 15 -22.28 13.69 -2.37
CA PHE A 15 -21.67 12.46 -2.84
C PHE A 15 -20.20 12.67 -3.20
N LEU A 16 -19.85 13.76 -3.91
CA LEU A 16 -18.46 14.09 -4.20
C LEU A 16 -17.63 14.24 -2.91
N GLU A 17 -18.18 14.91 -1.90
CA GLU A 17 -17.53 15.08 -0.60
C GLU A 17 -17.36 13.73 0.16
N ALA A 18 -18.38 12.88 0.15
CA ALA A 18 -18.33 11.56 0.78
C ALA A 18 -17.30 10.65 0.09
N VAL A 19 -17.24 10.71 -1.24
CA VAL A 19 -16.27 9.97 -2.06
C VAL A 19 -14.85 10.44 -1.80
N GLU A 20 -14.60 11.76 -1.72
CA GLU A 20 -13.31 12.32 -1.35
C GLU A 20 -12.88 11.92 0.07
N LYS A 21 -13.82 11.90 1.03
CA LYS A 21 -13.57 11.50 2.43
C LYS A 21 -13.57 9.98 2.65
N SER A 22 -13.76 9.17 1.61
CA SER A 22 -13.91 7.70 1.73
C SER A 22 -15.06 7.25 2.63
N LYS A 23 -16.07 8.10 2.83
CA LYS A 23 -17.26 7.85 3.66
C LYS A 23 -18.47 7.52 2.79
N TYR A 24 -18.29 6.76 1.72
CA TYR A 24 -19.34 6.32 0.79
C TYR A 24 -19.44 4.80 0.82
N GLY A 25 -20.60 4.21 0.57
CA GLY A 25 -20.79 2.76 0.61
C GLY A 25 -22.22 2.31 0.88
N TRP A 26 -22.38 1.06 1.27
CA TRP A 26 -23.68 0.37 1.39
C TRP A 26 -24.69 1.06 2.33
N PHE A 27 -24.22 1.71 3.40
CA PHE A 27 -25.07 2.44 4.35
C PHE A 27 -25.00 3.96 4.19
N TRP A 28 -24.41 4.46 3.09
CA TRP A 28 -24.32 5.91 2.90
C TRP A 28 -25.62 6.45 2.31
N GLU A 29 -26.27 7.35 3.05
CA GLU A 29 -27.43 8.09 2.62
C GLU A 29 -27.09 9.56 2.37
N CYS A 30 -27.74 10.16 1.38
CA CYS A 30 -27.53 11.57 1.07
C CYS A 30 -28.13 12.44 2.18
N PRO A 31 -27.37 13.39 2.74
CA PRO A 31 -27.88 14.30 3.77
C PRO A 31 -28.95 15.27 3.23
N SER A 32 -29.11 15.39 1.92
CA SER A 32 -30.26 16.08 1.30
C SER A 32 -31.56 15.26 1.32
N GLY A 33 -31.54 14.06 1.92
CA GLY A 33 -32.69 13.16 2.06
C GLY A 33 -32.73 12.02 1.05
N GLY A 34 -33.61 11.05 1.28
CA GLY A 34 -33.77 9.83 0.48
C GLY A 34 -34.27 10.03 -0.97
N LYS A 35 -34.64 11.26 -1.36
CA LYS A 35 -35.04 11.64 -2.73
C LYS A 35 -34.10 12.69 -3.33
N CYS A 36 -32.80 12.42 -3.34
CA CYS A 36 -31.86 13.31 -4.01
C CYS A 36 -32.15 13.32 -5.52
N ILE A 37 -32.33 14.52 -6.10
CA ILE A 37 -32.55 14.72 -7.54
C ILE A 37 -31.27 14.56 -8.37
N TYR A 38 -30.11 14.56 -7.70
CA TYR A 38 -28.79 14.52 -8.32
C TYR A 38 -28.20 13.11 -8.30
N ARG A 39 -27.27 12.84 -9.22
CA ARG A 39 -26.70 11.50 -9.39
C ARG A 39 -25.69 11.15 -8.29
N HIS A 40 -25.86 9.98 -7.65
CA HIS A 40 -24.91 9.38 -6.70
C HIS A 40 -23.98 8.37 -7.37
N ALA A 41 -23.39 8.75 -8.50
CA ALA A 41 -22.44 7.91 -9.22
C ALA A 41 -21.43 8.80 -9.94
N LEU A 42 -20.16 8.39 -9.91
CA LEU A 42 -19.12 9.05 -10.69
C LEU A 42 -19.34 8.79 -12.19
N PRO A 43 -19.16 9.80 -13.05
CA PRO A 43 -19.10 9.59 -14.50
C PRO A 43 -17.96 8.65 -14.88
N ALA A 44 -18.12 7.97 -16.01
CA ALA A 44 -17.04 7.17 -16.58
C ALA A 44 -15.81 8.07 -16.84
N GLY A 45 -14.65 7.68 -16.34
CA GLY A 45 -13.40 8.43 -16.49
C GLY A 45 -13.13 9.51 -15.42
N PHE A 46 -14.01 9.70 -14.42
CA PHE A 46 -13.74 10.64 -13.33
C PHE A 46 -12.68 10.08 -12.36
N VAL A 47 -11.50 10.71 -12.34
CA VAL A 47 -10.38 10.32 -11.46
C VAL A 47 -10.30 11.27 -10.25
N LEU A 48 -10.45 10.72 -9.05
CA LEU A 48 -10.36 11.49 -7.80
C LEU A 48 -8.93 11.98 -7.55
N LYS A 49 -8.81 13.14 -6.90
CA LYS A 49 -7.50 13.72 -6.53
C LYS A 49 -6.63 12.74 -5.72
N ARG A 50 -7.25 12.00 -4.79
CA ARG A 50 -6.58 10.97 -3.97
C ARG A 50 -5.99 9.84 -4.81
N ASP A 51 -6.67 9.45 -5.89
CA ASP A 51 -6.26 8.31 -6.73
C ASP A 51 -5.14 8.75 -7.68
N LYS A 52 -5.13 10.01 -8.12
CA LYS A 52 -4.00 10.60 -8.85
C LYS A 52 -2.72 10.57 -8.02
N LYS A 53 -2.80 10.99 -6.74
CA LYS A 53 -1.65 10.95 -5.82
C LYS A 53 -1.15 9.52 -5.59
N LYS A 54 -2.05 8.56 -5.35
CA LYS A 54 -1.67 7.14 -5.23
C LYS A 54 -1.00 6.58 -6.49
N MET A 55 -1.44 7.02 -7.68
CA MET A 55 -0.81 6.58 -8.93
C MET A 55 0.57 7.20 -9.13
N GLU A 56 0.79 8.44 -8.67
CA GLU A 56 2.11 9.07 -8.64
C GLU A 56 3.05 8.35 -7.67
N ASP A 57 2.59 8.06 -6.45
CA ASP A 57 3.38 7.35 -5.43
C ASP A 57 3.80 5.94 -5.91
N LYS A 58 2.90 5.23 -6.62
CA LYS A 58 3.19 3.90 -7.19
C LYS A 58 4.20 3.92 -8.34
N LYS A 59 4.36 5.03 -9.07
CA LYS A 59 5.37 5.12 -10.14
C LYS A 59 6.80 5.15 -9.58
N ASN A 60 6.96 5.52 -8.32
CA ASN A 60 8.26 5.54 -7.64
C ASN A 60 8.59 4.20 -6.96
N GLU A 61 7.72 3.20 -7.07
CA GLU A 61 7.99 1.86 -6.57
C GLU A 61 8.97 1.18 -7.52
N ILE A 62 10.25 1.19 -7.14
CA ILE A 62 11.29 0.52 -7.92
C ILE A 62 10.98 -0.98 -7.95
N SER A 63 11.01 -1.58 -9.12
CA SER A 63 10.64 -2.99 -9.25
C SER A 63 11.59 -3.88 -8.46
N LEU A 64 11.10 -5.04 -8.01
CA LEU A 64 11.93 -6.05 -7.36
C LEU A 64 13.12 -6.44 -8.23
N VAL A 65 12.94 -6.50 -9.55
CA VAL A 65 13.98 -6.86 -10.52
C VAL A 65 15.08 -5.79 -10.54
N ASP A 66 14.71 -4.52 -10.63
CA ASP A 66 15.65 -3.39 -10.62
C ASP A 66 16.41 -3.28 -9.29
N LEU A 67 15.79 -3.68 -8.18
CA LEU A 67 16.47 -3.81 -6.89
C LEU A 67 17.51 -4.94 -6.93
N ILE A 68 17.14 -6.13 -7.42
CA ILE A 68 18.04 -7.28 -7.51
C ILE A 68 19.24 -6.98 -8.41
N GLU A 69 19.03 -6.35 -9.57
CA GLU A 69 20.12 -6.01 -10.50
C GLU A 69 21.09 -4.99 -9.91
N ARG A 70 20.59 -3.95 -9.25
CA ARG A 70 21.43 -2.97 -8.54
C ARG A 70 22.26 -3.62 -7.44
N GLU A 71 21.65 -4.45 -6.61
CA GLU A 71 22.36 -5.15 -5.53
C GLU A 71 23.41 -6.12 -6.09
N ARG A 72 23.09 -6.86 -7.18
CA ARG A 72 24.07 -7.73 -7.85
C ARG A 72 25.24 -6.95 -8.43
N ALA A 73 24.98 -5.79 -9.03
CA ALA A 73 26.02 -4.91 -9.57
C ALA A 73 26.89 -4.29 -8.45
N ALA A 74 26.31 -4.06 -7.27
CA ALA A 74 27.02 -3.56 -6.10
C ALA A 74 27.91 -4.63 -5.42
N LEU A 75 27.70 -5.93 -5.71
CA LEU A 75 28.59 -6.98 -5.22
C LEU A 75 29.97 -6.85 -5.89
N GLY A 76 31.02 -6.73 -5.07
CA GLY A 76 32.40 -6.69 -5.55
C GLY A 76 32.88 -8.02 -6.15
N SER A 77 34.08 -7.99 -6.76
CA SER A 77 34.70 -9.14 -7.43
C SER A 77 35.11 -10.29 -6.50
N SER A 78 35.32 -10.01 -5.20
CA SER A 78 35.65 -11.02 -4.20
C SER A 78 34.36 -11.58 -3.55
N GLN A 79 33.89 -12.71 -4.08
CA GLN A 79 32.72 -13.42 -3.54
C GLN A 79 33.11 -14.75 -2.89
N THR A 80 32.47 -15.09 -1.78
CA THR A 80 32.67 -16.39 -1.12
C THR A 80 32.07 -17.49 -1.98
N LYS A 81 32.91 -18.41 -2.47
CA LYS A 81 32.43 -19.61 -3.18
C LYS A 81 31.55 -20.43 -2.24
N ILE A 82 30.39 -20.85 -2.74
CA ILE A 82 29.47 -21.69 -1.99
C ILE A 82 30.01 -23.13 -2.05
N THR A 83 30.69 -23.52 -0.99
CA THR A 83 31.11 -24.90 -0.69
C THR A 83 30.30 -25.45 0.48
N LEU A 84 30.34 -26.76 0.70
CA LEU A 84 29.64 -27.37 1.84
C LEU A 84 30.08 -26.78 3.18
N GLU A 85 31.38 -26.55 3.35
CA GLU A 85 31.96 -26.00 4.59
C GLU A 85 31.49 -24.57 4.85
N THR A 86 31.57 -23.70 3.83
CA THR A 86 31.13 -22.30 3.93
C THR A 86 29.62 -22.20 4.16
N PHE A 87 28.83 -23.09 3.55
CA PHE A 87 27.39 -23.17 3.78
C PHE A 87 27.05 -23.59 5.21
N LEU A 88 27.71 -24.61 5.75
CA LEU A 88 27.49 -25.05 7.13
C LEU A 88 27.88 -23.97 8.15
N ALA A 89 28.99 -23.27 7.93
CA ALA A 89 29.41 -22.13 8.75
C ALA A 89 28.36 -21.01 8.73
N TRP A 90 27.87 -20.63 7.53
CA TRP A 90 26.80 -19.65 7.38
C TRP A 90 25.50 -20.07 8.08
N LYS A 91 25.07 -21.33 7.93
CA LYS A 91 23.86 -21.86 8.56
C LYS A 91 23.95 -21.79 10.08
N LYS A 92 25.08 -22.21 10.66
CA LYS A 92 25.34 -22.11 12.10
C LYS A 92 25.28 -20.65 12.58
N LYS A 93 25.87 -19.72 11.82
CA LYS A 93 25.81 -18.28 12.12
C LYS A 93 24.37 -17.74 12.12
N LYS A 94 23.57 -18.06 11.10
CA LYS A 94 22.17 -17.61 11.00
C LYS A 94 21.27 -18.11 12.12
N ILE A 95 21.46 -19.35 12.57
CA ILE A 95 20.71 -19.89 13.72
C ILE A 95 21.04 -19.11 15.00
N LYS A 96 22.34 -18.84 15.24
CA LYS A 96 22.77 -18.04 16.40
C LYS A 96 22.23 -16.62 16.36
N GLU A 97 22.30 -15.94 15.21
CA GLU A 97 21.71 -14.60 15.02
C GLU A 97 20.22 -14.58 15.36
N LYS A 98 19.45 -15.57 14.89
CA LYS A 98 18.02 -15.68 15.19
C LYS A 98 17.76 -15.89 16.69
N GLN A 99 18.56 -16.71 17.36
CA GLN A 99 18.45 -16.94 18.80
C GLN A 99 18.75 -15.66 19.59
N VAL A 100 19.81 -14.93 19.23
CA VAL A 100 20.16 -13.65 19.87
C VAL A 100 19.05 -12.62 19.69
N LEU A 101 18.52 -12.47 18.46
CA LEU A 101 17.40 -11.56 18.22
C LEU A 101 16.17 -11.97 19.04
N ASN A 102 15.86 -13.26 19.12
CA ASN A 102 14.73 -13.73 19.92
C ASN A 102 14.93 -13.39 21.41
N LEU A 103 16.12 -13.66 21.95
CA LEU A 103 16.45 -13.30 23.33
C LEU A 103 16.38 -11.78 23.56
N PHE A 104 16.87 -10.98 22.60
CA PHE A 104 16.79 -9.52 22.65
C PHE A 104 15.34 -9.02 22.68
N LEU A 105 14.49 -9.57 21.81
CA LEU A 105 13.07 -9.26 21.77
C LEU A 105 12.40 -9.61 23.11
N PHE A 106 12.68 -10.79 23.67
CA PHE A 106 12.07 -11.26 24.92
C PHE A 106 12.56 -10.52 26.16
N HIS A 107 13.85 -10.19 26.27
CA HIS A 107 14.42 -9.61 27.50
C HIS A 107 14.46 -8.09 27.50
N TYR A 108 14.57 -7.45 26.34
CA TYR A 108 14.75 -6.00 26.27
C TYR A 108 13.56 -5.30 25.63
N MET A 109 13.08 -5.78 24.48
CA MET A 109 12.05 -5.09 23.72
C MET A 109 10.64 -5.29 24.31
N LEU A 110 10.27 -6.53 24.64
CA LEU A 110 8.96 -6.86 25.21
C LEU A 110 8.73 -6.20 26.59
N PRO A 111 9.69 -6.24 27.55
CA PRO A 111 9.51 -5.53 28.82
C PRO A 111 9.44 -4.01 28.67
N TRP A 112 10.21 -3.41 27.75
CA TRP A 112 10.11 -1.97 27.45
C TRP A 112 8.74 -1.61 26.84
N LEU A 113 8.22 -2.44 25.93
CA LEU A 113 6.89 -2.26 25.34
C LEU A 113 5.78 -2.38 26.37
N LEU A 114 5.88 -3.34 27.30
CA LEU A 114 4.92 -3.51 28.39
C LEU A 114 4.99 -2.37 29.42
N ARG A 115 6.15 -1.74 29.60
CA ARG A 115 6.32 -0.59 30.50
C ARG A 115 5.83 0.74 29.90
N ASN A 116 5.81 0.88 28.58
CA ASN A 116 5.40 2.11 27.87
C ASN A 116 4.05 1.99 27.13
N LYS A 117 3.20 1.07 27.57
CA LYS A 117 1.82 0.91 27.09
C LYS A 117 0.86 1.24 28.22
#